data_AF-A0A933SED9-F1
#
_entry.id   AF-A0A933SED9-F1
#
_cell.length_a   1.000
_cell.length_b   1.000
_cell.length_c   1.000
_cell.angle_alpha   90.00
_cell.angle_beta   90.00
_cell.angle_gamma   90.00
#
_symmetry.space_group_name_H-M   'P 1'
#
loop_
_entity.id
_entity.type
_entity.pdbx_description
1 polymer ?
#
loop_
_entity_poly.entity_id
_entity_poly.type
_entity_poly.pdbx_seq_one_letter_code
_entity_poly.pdbx_strand_id
1 'polypeptide(L)'
;MRHANTSRAILSVAALAMSLYAAVAQAAAPLPGTYQSTDLGGTVLTGRYTEGWDAGGGAMNAGTTQNCQSWNGSALGTQWKYTCGTQASDAVLVLDAVDGFGNGNRTWKVTYTGGTFWLSGTGPWANGDAAYPGHFDAYAEYETVQYVGGVAVAAVTNLQTTAHFDAYPVTCVAFSIANGSRVGTTANGDVLPPNWPGLLDASCAATRTHGAWWNMTSVTLSLQNGCVTGANRPTWGALKSLYR
;
A
#
# COMPACT_ATOMS: atom_id res chain seq x y z
N MET A 1 -44.83 -4.52 64.26
CA MET A 1 -44.64 -3.89 62.93
C MET A 1 -43.15 -3.97 62.59
N ARG A 2 -42.67 -5.11 62.09
CA ARG A 2 -42.19 -5.34 60.70
C ARG A 2 -41.19 -4.28 60.18
N HIS A 3 -39.93 -4.38 60.60
CA HIS A 3 -38.77 -3.82 59.89
C HIS A 3 -38.01 -4.97 59.20
N ALA A 4 -38.36 -5.21 57.95
CA ALA A 4 -37.57 -6.00 57.01
C ALA A 4 -37.77 -5.36 55.64
N ASN A 5 -36.67 -5.12 54.90
CA ASN A 5 -36.59 -4.77 53.45
C ASN A 5 -35.79 -3.50 53.09
N THR A 6 -34.60 -3.29 53.65
CA THR A 6 -33.67 -2.26 53.11
C THR A 6 -32.30 -2.79 52.68
N SER A 7 -31.94 -4.04 52.98
CA SER A 7 -30.58 -4.54 52.72
C SER A 7 -30.35 -5.22 51.37
N ARG A 8 -31.36 -5.36 50.50
CA ARG A 8 -31.23 -6.05 49.20
C ARG A 8 -31.04 -5.14 47.98
N ALA A 9 -31.24 -3.82 48.12
CA ALA A 9 -31.12 -2.89 46.99
C ALA A 9 -29.68 -2.38 46.75
N ILE A 10 -28.80 -2.48 47.74
CA ILE A 10 -27.44 -1.91 47.66
C ILE A 10 -26.45 -2.87 46.99
N LEU A 11 -26.70 -4.20 47.03
CA LEU A 11 -25.81 -5.17 46.39
C LEU A 11 -25.93 -5.21 44.85
N SER A 12 -27.07 -4.78 44.30
CA SER A 12 -27.31 -4.86 42.85
C SER A 12 -26.71 -3.70 42.05
N VAL A 13 -26.34 -2.59 42.69
CA VAL A 13 -25.74 -1.43 42.01
C VAL A 13 -24.21 -1.57 41.91
N ALA A 14 -23.57 -2.23 42.88
CA ALA A 14 -22.11 -2.47 42.84
C ALA A 14 -21.70 -3.52 41.79
N ALA A 15 -22.57 -4.49 41.48
CA ALA A 15 -22.30 -5.50 40.45
C ALA A 15 -22.48 -4.97 39.01
N LEU A 16 -23.25 -3.89 38.81
CA LEU A 16 -23.45 -3.26 37.50
C LEU A 16 -22.38 -2.21 37.16
N ALA A 17 -21.63 -1.73 38.16
CA ALA A 17 -20.54 -0.77 37.96
C ALA A 17 -19.22 -1.42 37.53
N MET A 18 -19.04 -2.73 37.74
CA MET A 18 -17.83 -3.48 37.36
C MET A 18 -17.89 -4.11 35.95
N SER A 19 -19.03 -4.08 35.28
CA SER A 19 -19.19 -4.59 33.90
C SER A 19 -18.89 -3.56 32.80
N LEU A 20 -18.43 -2.36 33.18
CA LEU A 20 -18.01 -1.29 32.26
C LEU A 20 -16.49 -1.10 32.22
N TYR A 21 -15.72 -2.16 32.49
CA TYR A 21 -14.40 -2.25 31.86
C TYR A 21 -14.62 -2.48 30.36
N ALA A 22 -14.90 -1.37 29.66
CA ALA A 22 -14.55 -1.26 28.27
C ALA A 22 -13.09 -1.70 28.19
N ALA A 23 -12.86 -2.86 27.57
CA ALA A 23 -11.53 -3.26 27.18
C ALA A 23 -10.99 -2.11 26.34
N VAL A 24 -10.19 -1.25 26.95
CA VAL A 24 -9.40 -0.27 26.24
C VAL A 24 -8.55 -1.13 25.33
N ALA A 25 -8.89 -1.16 24.04
CA ALA A 25 -8.07 -1.85 23.06
C ALA A 25 -6.66 -1.29 23.26
N GLN A 26 -5.75 -2.13 23.74
CA GLN A 26 -4.39 -1.67 23.97
C GLN A 26 -3.83 -1.34 22.61
N ALA A 27 -3.44 -0.08 22.42
CA ALA A 27 -2.73 0.34 21.23
C ALA A 27 -1.44 -0.48 21.13
N ALA A 28 -1.29 -1.20 20.03
CA ALA A 28 -0.11 -2.01 19.80
C ALA A 28 0.23 -2.05 18.31
N ALA A 29 1.51 -2.26 18.03
CA ALA A 29 2.04 -2.38 16.68
C ALA A 29 1.29 -3.45 15.88
N PRO A 30 1.13 -3.29 14.55
CA PRO A 30 0.46 -4.29 13.75
C PRO A 30 1.18 -5.63 13.86
N LEU A 31 0.41 -6.72 13.81
CA LEU A 31 0.95 -8.08 13.93
C LEU A 31 2.00 -8.33 12.83
N PRO A 32 3.21 -8.77 13.18
CA PRO A 32 4.19 -9.19 12.18
C PRO A 32 3.68 -10.41 11.41
N GLY A 33 4.01 -10.48 10.12
CA GLY A 33 3.60 -11.59 9.27
C GLY A 33 3.70 -11.27 7.79
N THR A 34 3.48 -12.31 6.98
CA THR A 34 3.30 -12.17 5.53
C THR A 34 1.84 -12.39 5.21
N TYR A 35 1.21 -11.37 4.65
CA TYR A 35 -0.20 -11.34 4.31
C TYR A 35 -0.34 -11.31 2.79
N GLN A 36 -0.99 -12.33 2.23
CA GLN A 36 -1.21 -12.46 0.80
C GLN A 36 -2.63 -12.08 0.42
N SER A 37 -2.81 -11.71 -0.84
CA SER A 37 -4.11 -11.37 -1.39
C SER A 37 -5.02 -12.58 -1.60
N THR A 38 -6.33 -12.32 -1.70
CA THR A 38 -7.35 -13.35 -1.82
C THR A 38 -7.26 -14.19 -3.10
N ASP A 39 -6.73 -13.64 -4.20
CA ASP A 39 -6.42 -14.40 -5.43
C ASP A 39 -5.32 -15.46 -5.21
N LEU A 40 -4.44 -15.24 -4.23
CA LEU A 40 -3.41 -16.18 -3.80
C LEU A 40 -3.88 -17.08 -2.63
N GLY A 41 -5.17 -17.03 -2.28
CA GLY A 41 -5.73 -17.76 -1.15
C GLY A 41 -5.49 -17.13 0.23
N GLY A 42 -4.99 -15.89 0.28
CA GLY A 42 -4.78 -15.14 1.51
C GLY A 42 -5.98 -14.29 1.92
N THR A 43 -5.75 -13.33 2.81
CA THR A 43 -6.78 -12.50 3.46
C THR A 43 -6.71 -11.01 3.08
N VAL A 44 -5.72 -10.61 2.30
CA VAL A 44 -5.56 -9.23 1.83
C VAL A 44 -6.47 -9.01 0.63
N LEU A 45 -7.18 -7.90 0.58
CA LEU A 45 -7.96 -7.54 -0.59
C LEU A 45 -7.04 -7.17 -1.74
N THR A 46 -7.40 -7.59 -2.94
CA THR A 46 -6.86 -7.01 -4.18
C THR A 46 -7.24 -5.53 -4.27
N GLY A 47 -6.67 -4.81 -5.22
CA GLY A 47 -6.81 -3.36 -5.28
C GLY A 47 -7.15 -2.80 -6.65
N ARG A 48 -7.34 -1.49 -6.66
CA ARG A 48 -7.34 -0.65 -7.85
C ARG A 48 -6.28 0.41 -7.68
N TYR A 49 -5.67 0.81 -8.78
CA TYR A 49 -4.65 1.82 -8.74
C TYR A 49 -4.75 2.76 -9.93
N THR A 50 -4.34 4.00 -9.71
CA THR A 50 -4.23 5.02 -10.75
C THR A 50 -2.91 5.76 -10.68
N GLU A 51 -2.50 6.25 -11.84
CA GLU A 51 -1.38 7.18 -12.04
C GLU A 51 -1.95 8.46 -12.65
N GLY A 52 -1.82 9.57 -11.94
CA GLY A 52 -2.15 10.89 -12.46
C GLY A 52 -0.91 11.61 -12.97
N TRP A 53 -1.00 12.26 -14.13
CA TRP A 53 0.05 13.14 -14.66
C TRP A 53 -0.53 14.40 -15.28
N ASP A 54 0.32 15.43 -15.46
CA ASP A 54 -0.12 16.71 -16.05
C ASP A 54 -0.30 16.59 -17.57
N ALA A 55 -1.03 17.53 -18.17
CA ALA A 55 -1.25 17.54 -19.61
C ALA A 55 0.08 17.49 -20.39
N GLY A 56 0.18 16.55 -21.35
CA GLY A 56 1.40 16.30 -22.11
C GLY A 56 2.44 15.39 -21.43
N GLY A 57 2.18 14.97 -20.18
CA GLY A 57 2.96 13.94 -19.49
C GLY A 57 2.51 12.51 -19.84
N GLY A 58 2.95 11.56 -19.03
CA GLY A 58 2.63 10.14 -19.19
C GLY A 58 3.17 9.31 -18.03
N ALA A 59 2.75 8.05 -17.94
CA ALA A 59 3.14 7.13 -16.87
C ALA A 59 4.66 6.97 -16.67
N MET A 60 5.44 7.25 -17.71
CA MET A 60 6.91 7.15 -17.69
C MET A 60 7.61 8.48 -17.39
N ASN A 61 6.88 9.58 -17.17
CA ASN A 61 7.45 10.91 -16.99
C ASN A 61 7.46 11.35 -15.53
N ALA A 62 8.51 12.09 -15.16
CA ALA A 62 8.63 12.73 -13.86
C ALA A 62 7.35 13.51 -13.49
N GLY A 63 6.98 13.47 -12.20
CA GLY A 63 5.78 14.12 -11.69
C GLY A 63 4.50 13.27 -11.75
N THR A 64 4.54 12.08 -12.34
CA THR A 64 3.45 11.10 -12.25
C THR A 64 3.22 10.68 -10.81
N THR A 65 1.99 10.74 -10.32
CA THR A 65 1.63 10.47 -8.93
C THR A 65 0.66 9.32 -8.80
N GLN A 66 0.92 8.41 -7.87
CA GLN A 66 0.12 7.20 -7.68
C GLN A 66 -0.95 7.30 -6.59
N ASN A 67 -2.01 6.52 -6.78
CA ASN A 67 -3.08 6.31 -5.82
C ASN A 67 -3.60 4.87 -5.90
N CYS A 68 -3.25 4.04 -4.92
CA CYS A 68 -3.60 2.63 -4.86
C CYS A 68 -4.49 2.38 -3.65
N GLN A 69 -5.59 1.65 -3.82
CA GLN A 69 -6.51 1.34 -2.72
C GLN A 69 -7.06 -0.08 -2.85
N SER A 70 -7.20 -0.76 -1.72
CA SER A 70 -7.90 -2.05 -1.64
C SER A 70 -9.31 -1.95 -2.19
N TRP A 71 -9.82 -2.99 -2.84
CA TRP A 71 -11.16 -3.03 -3.42
C TRP A 71 -11.90 -4.27 -2.94
N ASN A 72 -13.07 -4.07 -2.32
CA ASN A 72 -13.90 -5.19 -1.81
C ASN A 72 -15.10 -5.53 -2.71
N GLY A 73 -15.17 -4.96 -3.93
CA GLY A 73 -16.32 -5.10 -4.83
C GLY A 73 -17.36 -3.99 -4.72
N SER A 74 -17.34 -3.15 -3.68
CA SER A 74 -18.30 -2.05 -3.48
C SER A 74 -17.67 -0.72 -3.05
N ALA A 75 -16.57 -0.74 -2.30
CA ALA A 75 -15.89 0.43 -1.77
C ALA A 75 -14.36 0.30 -1.87
N LEU A 76 -13.71 1.44 -2.17
CA LEU A 76 -12.25 1.58 -2.19
C LEU A 76 -11.70 1.82 -0.77
N GLY A 77 -10.47 1.36 -0.55
CA GLY A 77 -9.66 1.72 0.61
C GLY A 77 -10.23 1.24 1.94
N THR A 78 -10.92 0.11 1.95
CA THR A 78 -11.51 -0.50 3.15
C THR A 78 -10.51 -1.29 4.00
N GLN A 79 -9.38 -1.70 3.41
CA GLN A 79 -8.35 -2.47 4.11
C GLN A 79 -6.98 -1.79 4.05
N TRP A 80 -6.55 -1.30 2.88
CA TRP A 80 -5.26 -0.65 2.71
C TRP A 80 -5.33 0.47 1.66
N LYS A 81 -4.42 1.45 1.76
CA LYS A 81 -4.24 2.55 0.81
C LYS A 81 -2.76 2.91 0.69
N TYR A 82 -2.28 3.14 -0.53
CA TYR A 82 -0.99 3.76 -0.84
C TYR A 82 -1.25 5.02 -1.65
N THR A 83 -0.76 6.17 -1.19
CA THR A 83 -1.13 7.45 -1.79
C THR A 83 0.08 8.35 -1.96
N CYS A 84 0.08 9.06 -3.08
CA CYS A 84 0.95 10.22 -3.31
C CYS A 84 2.45 9.93 -3.42
N GLY A 85 2.83 8.69 -3.75
CA GLY A 85 4.16 8.45 -4.30
C GLY A 85 4.29 9.18 -5.63
N THR A 86 5.26 10.08 -5.77
CA THR A 86 5.45 10.87 -7.00
C THR A 86 6.78 10.54 -7.64
N GLN A 87 6.74 10.26 -8.95
CA GLN A 87 7.89 9.87 -9.74
C GLN A 87 8.92 11.01 -9.75
N ALA A 88 10.13 10.74 -9.26
CA ALA A 88 11.15 11.75 -9.05
C ALA A 88 11.90 12.14 -10.33
N SER A 89 11.96 11.22 -11.29
CA SER A 89 12.62 11.38 -12.58
C SER A 89 11.93 10.52 -13.62
N ASP A 90 12.15 10.81 -14.90
CA ASP A 90 11.69 9.94 -15.99
C ASP A 90 12.13 8.47 -15.78
N ALA A 91 11.30 7.56 -16.27
CA ALA A 91 11.49 6.13 -16.10
C ALA A 91 12.72 5.66 -16.88
N VAL A 92 13.49 4.75 -16.28
CA VAL A 92 14.71 4.22 -16.89
C VAL A 92 14.38 2.92 -17.61
N LEU A 93 14.65 2.86 -18.92
CA LEU A 93 14.49 1.63 -19.70
C LEU A 93 15.53 0.59 -19.24
N VAL A 94 15.05 -0.55 -18.75
CA VAL A 94 15.87 -1.66 -18.25
C VAL A 94 16.03 -2.75 -19.31
N LEU A 95 14.98 -2.99 -20.09
CA LEU A 95 14.96 -3.98 -21.16
C LEU A 95 14.21 -3.43 -22.36
N ASP A 96 14.80 -3.56 -23.55
CA ASP A 96 14.10 -3.41 -24.83
C ASP A 96 14.22 -4.72 -25.62
N ALA A 97 13.10 -5.44 -25.72
CA ALA A 97 12.99 -6.67 -26.49
C ALA A 97 12.00 -6.50 -27.66
N VAL A 98 11.77 -5.27 -28.12
CA VAL A 98 10.92 -4.98 -29.29
C VAL A 98 11.72 -5.23 -30.58
N ASP A 99 11.15 -6.03 -31.48
CA ASP A 99 11.76 -6.37 -32.77
C ASP A 99 11.64 -5.24 -33.80
N GLY A 100 12.22 -5.46 -35.00
CA GLY A 100 12.16 -4.51 -36.11
C GLY A 100 10.75 -4.28 -36.68
N PHE A 101 9.75 -5.07 -36.28
CA PHE A 101 8.34 -4.91 -36.62
C PHE A 101 7.54 -4.21 -35.52
N GLY A 102 8.19 -3.83 -34.41
CA GLY A 102 7.53 -3.16 -33.29
C GLY A 102 6.79 -4.12 -32.36
N ASN A 103 7.09 -5.43 -32.40
CA ASN A 103 6.50 -6.42 -31.50
C ASN A 103 7.48 -6.82 -30.40
N GLY A 104 6.99 -6.96 -29.17
CA GLY A 104 7.81 -7.41 -28.04
C GLY A 104 7.51 -6.63 -26.78
N ASN A 105 8.43 -6.65 -25.83
CA ASN A 105 8.23 -6.02 -24.52
C ASN A 105 9.33 -5.00 -24.25
N ARG A 106 8.96 -3.95 -23.52
CA ARG A 106 9.91 -3.06 -22.85
C ARG A 106 9.64 -3.09 -21.36
N THR A 107 10.70 -3.06 -20.56
CA THR A 107 10.59 -2.96 -19.11
C THR A 107 11.27 -1.68 -18.65
N TRP A 108 10.58 -0.87 -17.88
CA TRP A 108 11.11 0.34 -17.25
C TRP A 108 11.17 0.18 -15.75
N LYS A 109 12.15 0.84 -15.15
CA LYS A 109 12.21 1.08 -13.72
C LYS A 109 11.76 2.50 -13.45
N VAL A 110 10.72 2.64 -12.64
CA VAL A 110 10.24 3.92 -12.11
C VAL A 110 10.64 4.02 -10.65
N THR A 111 11.06 5.20 -10.21
CA THR A 111 11.38 5.46 -8.80
C THR A 111 10.51 6.60 -8.30
N TYR A 112 9.79 6.32 -7.22
CA TYR A 112 8.91 7.28 -6.56
C TYR A 112 9.58 7.83 -5.31
N THR A 113 9.24 9.07 -4.99
CA THR A 113 9.63 9.74 -3.74
C THR A 113 8.39 10.16 -2.97
N GLY A 114 8.54 10.24 -1.65
CA GLY A 114 7.45 10.56 -0.74
C GLY A 114 6.37 9.48 -0.75
N GLY A 115 5.14 9.93 -0.50
CA GLY A 115 3.97 9.06 -0.39
C GLY A 115 3.77 8.49 1.02
N THR A 116 2.53 8.08 1.25
CA THR A 116 2.06 7.53 2.51
C THR A 116 1.34 6.22 2.27
N PHE A 117 1.24 5.43 3.32
CA PHE A 117 0.37 4.29 3.35
C PHE A 117 -0.52 4.30 4.58
N TRP A 118 -1.61 3.56 4.49
CA TRP A 118 -2.56 3.35 5.57
C TRP A 118 -3.03 1.91 5.55
N LEU A 119 -3.04 1.28 6.72
CA LEU A 119 -3.64 -0.03 6.94
C LEU A 119 -4.78 0.06 7.95
N SER A 120 -5.88 -0.63 7.68
CA SER A 120 -7.06 -0.66 8.56
C SER A 120 -6.75 -1.31 9.91
N GLY A 121 -7.29 -0.73 10.99
CA GLY A 121 -7.31 -1.33 12.33
C GLY A 121 -8.15 -2.61 12.45
N THR A 122 -8.91 -2.95 11.42
CA THR A 122 -9.70 -4.19 11.34
C THR A 122 -9.15 -5.17 10.30
N GLY A 123 -7.96 -4.88 9.75
CA GLY A 123 -7.28 -5.75 8.80
C GLY A 123 -6.70 -7.02 9.43
N PRO A 124 -6.17 -7.96 8.63
CA PRO A 124 -5.55 -9.20 9.12
C PRO A 124 -4.34 -9.00 10.05
N TRP A 125 -3.70 -7.84 9.99
CA TRP A 125 -2.58 -7.40 10.83
C TRP A 125 -3.03 -6.64 12.09
N ALA A 126 -4.33 -6.47 12.30
CA ALA A 126 -4.86 -5.69 13.41
C ALA A 126 -4.36 -6.18 14.77
N ASN A 127 -4.01 -5.24 15.63
CA ASN A 127 -3.52 -5.50 16.98
C ASN A 127 -3.99 -4.45 18.01
N GLY A 128 -5.15 -3.82 17.79
CA GLY A 128 -5.78 -2.93 18.78
C GLY A 128 -5.95 -1.49 18.35
N ASP A 129 -5.10 -0.95 17.47
CA ASP A 129 -5.30 0.39 16.92
C ASP A 129 -6.39 0.42 15.85
N ALA A 130 -7.06 1.57 15.74
CA ALA A 130 -8.07 1.84 14.72
C ALA A 130 -7.48 1.95 13.29
N ALA A 131 -6.19 2.25 13.18
CA ALA A 131 -5.47 2.40 11.92
C ALA A 131 -3.96 2.39 12.14
N TYR A 132 -3.22 2.01 11.11
CA TYR A 132 -1.76 2.04 11.08
C TYR A 132 -1.29 2.87 9.87
N PRO A 133 -1.14 4.20 10.02
CA PRO A 133 -0.54 5.05 8.99
C PRO A 133 0.99 4.96 8.98
N GLY A 134 1.59 5.34 7.86
CA GLY A 134 3.03 5.43 7.73
C GLY A 134 3.51 6.07 6.43
N HIS A 135 4.83 6.08 6.27
CA HIS A 135 5.53 6.70 5.13
C HIS A 135 6.43 5.70 4.40
N PHE A 136 6.54 5.87 3.08
CA PHE A 136 7.49 5.10 2.27
C PHE A 136 8.91 5.64 2.44
N ASP A 137 9.86 4.74 2.64
CA ASP A 137 11.30 5.03 2.68
C ASP A 137 11.92 4.87 1.30
N ALA A 138 11.49 3.85 0.57
CA ALA A 138 11.88 3.59 -0.81
C ALA A 138 10.70 2.99 -1.56
N TYR A 139 10.52 3.44 -2.79
CA TYR A 139 9.49 2.94 -3.68
C TYR A 139 10.02 2.87 -5.11
N ALA A 140 10.17 1.65 -5.62
CA ALA A 140 10.44 1.38 -7.02
C ALA A 140 9.32 0.55 -7.65
N GLU A 141 9.14 0.75 -8.94
CA GLU A 141 8.23 0.00 -9.78
C GLU A 141 8.97 -0.49 -11.01
N TYR A 142 8.66 -1.72 -11.42
CA TYR A 142 9.07 -2.26 -12.70
C TYR A 142 7.84 -2.50 -13.56
N GLU A 143 7.62 -1.62 -14.53
CA GLU A 143 6.53 -1.77 -15.49
C GLU A 143 7.06 -2.43 -16.75
N THR A 144 6.40 -3.48 -17.21
CA THR A 144 6.66 -4.13 -18.49
C THR A 144 5.47 -3.92 -19.42
N VAL A 145 5.68 -3.19 -20.51
CA VAL A 145 4.65 -2.90 -21.52
C VAL A 145 4.90 -3.78 -22.74
N GLN A 146 3.85 -4.43 -23.20
CA GLN A 146 3.82 -5.21 -24.42
C GLN A 146 3.41 -4.34 -25.60
N TYR A 147 4.14 -4.47 -26.70
CA TYR A 147 3.92 -3.79 -27.96
C TYR A 147 3.54 -4.77 -29.07
N VAL A 148 2.61 -4.33 -29.92
CA VAL A 148 2.28 -4.98 -31.20
C VAL A 148 2.25 -3.90 -32.27
N GLY A 149 3.09 -4.04 -33.31
CA GLY A 149 3.21 -3.04 -34.38
C GLY A 149 3.61 -1.64 -33.87
N GLY A 150 4.39 -1.56 -32.79
CA GLY A 150 4.80 -0.30 -32.17
C GLY A 150 3.76 0.34 -31.23
N VAL A 151 2.59 -0.30 -31.04
CA VAL A 151 1.51 0.19 -30.17
C VAL A 151 1.49 -0.59 -28.86
N ALA A 152 1.41 0.10 -27.73
CA ALA A 152 1.29 -0.51 -26.40
C ALA A 152 -0.09 -1.14 -26.22
N VAL A 153 -0.15 -2.47 -26.04
CA VAL A 153 -1.42 -3.23 -25.96
C VAL A 153 -1.72 -3.78 -24.56
N ALA A 154 -0.69 -4.03 -23.75
CA ALA A 154 -0.83 -4.53 -22.40
C ALA A 154 0.34 -4.05 -21.55
N ALA A 155 0.17 -4.05 -20.24
CA ALA A 155 1.25 -3.75 -19.32
C ALA A 155 1.05 -4.49 -18.00
N VAL A 156 2.17 -4.91 -17.41
CA VAL A 156 2.24 -5.50 -16.08
C VAL A 156 3.21 -4.73 -15.22
N THR A 157 2.83 -4.45 -13.98
CA THR A 157 3.70 -3.77 -13.02
C THR A 157 4.11 -4.70 -11.88
N ASN A 158 5.32 -4.51 -11.36
CA ASN A 158 5.78 -5.07 -10.09
C ASN A 158 6.27 -3.94 -9.19
N LEU A 159 5.51 -3.67 -8.14
CA LEU A 159 5.84 -2.66 -7.14
C LEU A 159 6.75 -3.26 -6.06
N GLN A 160 7.71 -2.47 -5.57
CA GLN A 160 8.60 -2.83 -4.46
C GLN A 160 8.75 -1.62 -3.54
N THR A 161 8.32 -1.79 -2.29
CA THR A 161 8.34 -0.72 -1.28
C THR A 161 8.97 -1.18 0.02
N THR A 162 9.67 -0.25 0.67
CA THR A 162 9.99 -0.30 2.10
C THR A 162 9.35 0.90 2.77
N ALA A 163 8.81 0.72 3.98
CA ALA A 163 8.07 1.76 4.68
C ALA A 163 8.15 1.57 6.20
N HIS A 164 7.89 2.64 6.96
CA HIS A 164 7.78 2.61 8.41
C HIS A 164 6.43 3.16 8.88
N PHE A 165 5.95 2.69 10.03
CA PHE A 165 4.73 3.17 10.66
C PHE A 165 5.01 4.40 11.55
N ASP A 166 4.11 5.38 11.56
CA ASP A 166 4.29 6.64 12.31
C ASP A 166 4.42 6.40 13.83
N ALA A 167 3.51 5.60 14.38
CA ALA A 167 3.47 5.28 15.81
C ALA A 167 4.38 4.12 16.21
N TYR A 168 4.88 3.35 15.23
CA TYR A 168 5.67 2.13 15.45
C TYR A 168 6.89 2.10 14.53
N PRO A 169 7.83 3.05 14.67
CA PRO A 169 8.94 3.22 13.73
C PRO A 169 9.94 2.05 13.70
N VAL A 170 9.86 1.14 14.68
CA VAL A 170 10.65 -0.12 14.69
C VAL A 170 9.97 -1.25 13.93
N THR A 171 8.66 -1.14 13.66
CA THR A 171 7.91 -2.07 12.82
C THR A 171 7.89 -1.48 11.41
N CYS A 172 8.21 -2.30 10.41
CA CYS A 172 8.33 -1.83 9.03
C CYS A 172 7.57 -2.73 8.06
N VAL A 173 7.16 -2.12 6.96
CA VAL A 173 6.73 -2.82 5.75
C VAL A 173 8.01 -3.16 4.99
N ALA A 174 8.37 -4.44 4.98
CA ALA A 174 9.59 -4.90 4.33
C ALA A 174 9.42 -5.05 2.82
N PHE A 175 8.20 -5.37 2.36
CA PHE A 175 7.93 -5.68 0.97
C PHE A 175 6.43 -5.69 0.66
N SER A 176 6.05 -5.05 -0.45
CA SER A 176 4.73 -5.20 -1.08
C SER A 176 4.89 -5.46 -2.57
N ILE A 177 4.72 -6.70 -3.04
CA ILE A 177 4.56 -6.96 -4.49
C ILE A 177 3.11 -6.74 -4.82
N ALA A 178 2.88 -5.82 -5.73
CA ALA A 178 1.61 -5.66 -6.41
C ALA A 178 1.82 -5.96 -7.90
N ASN A 179 1.12 -6.98 -8.41
CA ASN A 179 0.98 -7.17 -9.84
C ASN A 179 -0.27 -6.44 -10.33
N GLY A 180 -0.16 -5.68 -11.41
CA GLY A 180 -1.31 -4.99 -11.98
C GLY A 180 -1.41 -5.10 -13.49
N SER A 181 -2.63 -4.98 -14.01
CA SER A 181 -2.91 -4.96 -15.46
C SER A 181 -3.64 -3.68 -15.84
N ARG A 182 -3.18 -2.99 -16.88
CA ARG A 182 -3.78 -1.73 -17.32
C ARG A 182 -5.19 -1.97 -17.85
N VAL A 183 -6.14 -1.21 -17.34
CA VAL A 183 -7.54 -1.27 -17.74
C VAL A 183 -7.88 -0.18 -18.75
N GLY A 184 -7.31 1.01 -18.59
CA GLY A 184 -7.51 2.11 -19.53
C GLY A 184 -6.57 3.29 -19.26
N THR A 185 -6.58 4.25 -20.19
CA THR A 185 -5.79 5.48 -20.07
C THR A 185 -6.43 6.63 -20.83
N THR A 186 -6.36 7.82 -20.25
CA THR A 186 -6.84 9.04 -20.89
C THR A 186 -6.06 9.38 -22.17
N ALA A 187 -4.85 8.86 -22.34
CA ALA A 187 -4.06 9.03 -23.57
C ALA A 187 -4.75 8.42 -24.80
N ASN A 188 -5.61 7.41 -24.59
CA ASN A 188 -6.41 6.78 -25.64
C ASN A 188 -7.81 7.41 -25.77
N GLY A 189 -8.09 8.48 -25.01
CA GLY A 189 -9.43 9.07 -24.92
C GLY A 189 -10.39 8.34 -23.97
N ASP A 190 -9.90 7.35 -23.21
CA ASP A 190 -10.72 6.65 -22.23
C ASP A 190 -11.13 7.59 -21.08
N VAL A 191 -12.30 7.33 -20.49
CA VAL A 191 -12.80 8.04 -19.31
C VAL A 191 -12.61 7.17 -18.07
N LEU A 192 -12.00 7.71 -17.02
CA LEU A 192 -11.82 7.01 -15.74
C LEU A 192 -13.21 6.60 -15.21
N PRO A 193 -13.49 5.28 -15.05
CA PRO A 193 -14.79 4.86 -14.57
C PRO A 193 -15.00 5.20 -13.08
N PRO A 194 -16.24 5.26 -12.60
CA PRO A 194 -16.51 5.38 -11.18
C PRO A 194 -15.94 4.18 -10.40
N ASN A 195 -15.61 4.37 -9.13
CA ASN A 195 -14.99 3.38 -8.25
C ASN A 195 -13.51 3.08 -8.53
N TRP A 196 -12.79 3.97 -9.23
CA TRP A 196 -11.33 3.97 -9.23
C TRP A 196 -10.78 5.07 -8.32
N PRO A 197 -9.58 4.89 -7.75
CA PRO A 197 -8.90 5.97 -7.05
C PRO A 197 -8.76 7.21 -7.94
N GLY A 198 -8.94 8.41 -7.36
CA GLY A 198 -8.78 9.65 -8.12
C GLY A 198 -7.35 9.85 -8.63
N LEU A 199 -7.21 10.51 -9.77
CA LEU A 199 -5.91 10.89 -10.34
C LEU A 199 -5.31 12.03 -9.51
N LEU A 200 -4.24 11.74 -8.78
CA LEU A 200 -3.65 12.70 -7.86
C LEU A 200 -2.64 13.61 -8.56
N ASP A 201 -2.59 14.87 -8.15
CA ASP A 201 -1.45 15.76 -8.38
C ASP A 201 -0.33 15.53 -7.36
N ALA A 202 0.80 16.20 -7.55
CA ALA A 202 1.96 16.11 -6.66
C ALA A 202 1.71 16.64 -5.23
N SER A 203 0.60 17.35 -4.99
CA SER A 203 0.13 17.77 -3.66
C SER A 203 -0.87 16.79 -3.05
N CYS A 204 -1.04 15.62 -3.67
CA CYS A 204 -1.95 14.55 -3.27
C CYS A 204 -3.43 14.89 -3.42
N ALA A 205 -3.78 15.94 -4.16
CA ALA A 205 -5.17 16.29 -4.44
C ALA A 205 -5.64 15.64 -5.74
N ALA A 206 -6.88 15.14 -5.75
CA ALA A 206 -7.46 14.44 -6.90
C ALA A 206 -7.94 15.42 -7.98
N THR A 207 -7.03 16.24 -8.50
CA THR A 207 -7.32 17.34 -9.44
C THR A 207 -6.94 17.02 -10.88
N ARG A 208 -6.09 16.00 -11.09
CA ARG A 208 -5.60 15.68 -12.43
C ARG A 208 -6.68 15.02 -13.27
N THR A 209 -6.62 15.29 -14.56
CA THR A 209 -7.55 14.76 -15.57
C THR A 209 -6.88 13.81 -16.55
N HIS A 210 -5.55 13.67 -16.50
CA HIS A 210 -4.79 12.74 -17.32
C HIS A 210 -4.17 11.64 -16.47
N GLY A 211 -4.25 10.40 -16.96
CA GLY A 211 -3.78 9.25 -16.21
C GLY A 211 -4.02 7.89 -16.84
N ALA A 212 -3.61 6.87 -16.11
CA ALA A 212 -3.92 5.46 -16.36
C ALA A 212 -4.51 4.83 -15.10
N TRP A 213 -5.27 3.77 -15.30
CA TRP A 213 -5.86 3.01 -14.21
C TRP A 213 -5.80 1.52 -14.48
N TRP A 214 -5.78 0.78 -13.39
CA TRP A 214 -5.29 -0.58 -13.37
C TRP A 214 -6.02 -1.39 -12.30
N ASN A 215 -6.09 -2.70 -12.53
CA ASN A 215 -6.44 -3.65 -11.48
C ASN A 215 -5.16 -4.14 -10.82
N MET A 216 -5.12 -4.16 -9.49
CA MET A 216 -4.02 -4.72 -8.72
C MET A 216 -4.41 -6.11 -8.27
N THR A 217 -3.96 -7.13 -9.00
CA THR A 217 -4.49 -8.49 -8.93
C THR A 217 -3.88 -9.30 -7.81
N SER A 218 -2.62 -9.09 -7.47
CA SER A 218 -1.93 -9.87 -6.43
C SER A 218 -1.12 -8.95 -5.53
N VAL A 219 -1.30 -9.06 -4.21
CA VAL A 219 -0.64 -8.25 -3.18
C VAL A 219 0.02 -9.18 -2.15
N THR A 220 1.30 -8.97 -1.84
CA THR A 220 1.96 -9.65 -0.71
C THR A 220 2.57 -8.62 0.22
N LEU A 221 1.96 -8.41 1.38
CA LEU A 221 2.41 -7.47 2.41
C LEU A 221 3.23 -8.19 3.49
N SER A 222 4.49 -7.83 3.66
CA SER A 222 5.33 -8.36 4.75
C SER A 222 5.56 -7.32 5.84
N LEU A 223 5.04 -7.57 7.03
CA LEU A 223 5.25 -6.76 8.24
C LEU A 223 6.27 -7.43 9.15
N GLN A 224 7.29 -6.68 9.58
CA GLN A 224 8.37 -7.21 10.40
C GLN A 224 8.64 -6.30 11.61
N ASN A 225 9.00 -6.93 12.73
CA ASN A 225 9.56 -6.23 13.88
C ASN A 225 11.06 -6.06 13.65
N GLY A 226 11.52 -4.82 13.65
CA GLY A 226 12.86 -4.46 13.22
C GLY A 226 12.85 -4.09 11.74
N CYS A 227 13.05 -2.81 11.46
CA CYS A 227 13.32 -2.37 10.11
C CYS A 227 14.68 -2.90 9.68
N VAL A 228 14.70 -3.69 8.60
CA VAL A 228 15.92 -3.89 7.82
C VAL A 228 16.19 -2.56 7.10
N THR A 229 16.55 -1.54 7.87
CA THR A 229 17.34 -0.44 7.32
C THR A 229 18.57 -1.09 6.69
N GLY A 230 19.25 -0.43 5.76
CA GLY A 230 20.58 -0.85 5.35
C GLY A 230 21.60 -0.76 6.51
N ALA A 231 21.29 -1.32 7.68
CA ALA A 231 22.17 -1.55 8.78
C ALA A 231 23.34 -2.35 8.22
N ASN A 232 24.47 -1.65 8.12
CA ASN A 232 25.80 -2.17 7.91
C ASN A 232 25.84 -3.66 8.21
N ARG A 233 25.98 -4.50 7.17
CA ARG A 233 26.48 -5.86 7.37
C ARG A 233 27.68 -5.68 8.30
N PRO A 234 27.69 -6.26 9.52
CA PRO A 234 28.88 -6.16 10.36
C PRO A 234 30.01 -6.69 9.49
N THR A 235 30.99 -5.83 9.21
CA THR A 235 32.17 -6.29 8.50
C THR A 235 32.76 -7.41 9.35
N TRP A 236 33.39 -8.40 8.73
CA TRP A 236 34.06 -9.47 9.48
C TRP A 236 35.01 -8.93 10.56
N GLY A 237 35.52 -7.70 10.40
CA GLY A 237 36.30 -6.99 11.42
C GLY A 237 35.52 -6.61 12.68
N ALA A 238 34.27 -6.15 12.56
CA ALA A 238 33.43 -5.79 13.70
C ALA A 238 33.07 -7.01 14.57
N LEU A 239 32.76 -8.15 13.93
CA LEU A 239 32.48 -9.42 14.62
C LEU A 239 33.69 -9.94 15.41
N LYS A 240 34.91 -9.80 14.88
CA LYS A 240 36.13 -10.26 15.56
C LYS A 240 36.48 -9.44 16.79
N SER A 241 36.00 -8.20 16.91
CA SER A 241 36.27 -7.33 18.07
C SER A 241 35.49 -7.72 19.33
N LEU A 242 34.39 -8.48 19.18
CA LEU A 242 33.55 -8.94 20.28
C LEU A 242 34.06 -10.19 21.00
N TYR A 243 35.05 -10.88 20.41
CA TYR A 243 35.64 -12.12 20.94
C TYR A 243 37.11 -11.94 21.37
N ARG A 244 37.50 -10.71 21.73
CA ARG A 244 38.82 -10.40 22.29
C ARG A 244 38.71 -10.02 23.76
#